data_AF-A0A7W8XHV5-F1
#
_entry.id   AF-A0A7W8XHV5-F1
#
_cell.length_a   1.000
_cell.length_b   1.000
_cell.length_c   1.000
_cell.angle_alpha   90.00
_cell.angle_beta   90.00
_cell.angle_gamma   90.00
#
_symmetry.space_group_name_H-M   'P 1'
#
loop_
_entity.id
_entity.type
_entity.pdbx_description
1 polymer ?
#
loop_
_entity_poly.entity_id
_entity_poly.type
_entity_poly.pdbx_seq_one_letter_code
_entity_poly.pdbx_strand_id
1 'polypeptide(L)'
;MLDAVLISQDILDLALRSTVNTDVHVAVSDHVVALRASLRDRLRDEGLDGIVVPFDFDAYNAQATVGENLLFGTMKRPLMTNRRLAAHPYFQQLFRETGLSTDLYAMGLEIAENAVELFHDLPPDHPFFQQLTFMTADDIPTYQALLQKLQSRRFEDATPEERSAIIRLSFAYIEPRHRFGLLTNELMDKIVSARKQFHAHIPGDLAELIERYDAERFTPSASLMDNVLFGRIAYQQADASERIRAVMGELFDALDLYDDVLSIGLEFDVGSGGKRLTMVQRQKLNLARALLKRSDYFIFNRPLSALDQRVQDQITRNIIEDLHKEGERPAIIWVLSNARLAEMFDRILLFDRGGLAEAGNYPELSEKNGMFKELLS
;
A
#
# COMPACT_ATOMS: atom_id res chain seq x y z
N MET A 1 4.14 20.72 -15.08
CA MET A 1 5.37 20.19 -14.44
C MET A 1 5.18 18.82 -13.78
N LEU A 2 4.60 18.68 -12.57
CA LEU A 2 4.43 17.35 -11.93
C LEU A 2 3.51 16.42 -12.76
N ASP A 3 2.44 16.98 -13.31
CA ASP A 3 1.53 16.23 -14.20
C ASP A 3 2.19 15.88 -15.54
N ALA A 4 3.19 16.67 -15.97
CA ALA A 4 3.88 16.40 -17.23
C ALA A 4 4.64 15.08 -17.19
N VAL A 5 5.17 14.71 -16.02
CA VAL A 5 5.85 13.42 -15.80
C VAL A 5 4.94 12.36 -15.18
N LEU A 6 3.64 12.66 -15.01
CA LEU A 6 2.66 11.79 -14.34
C LEU A 6 3.13 11.32 -12.96
N ILE A 7 3.81 12.18 -12.20
CA ILE A 7 4.31 11.85 -10.85
C ILE A 7 3.33 12.26 -9.75
N SER A 8 2.35 13.12 -10.03
CA SER A 8 1.33 13.54 -9.05
C SER A 8 0.57 12.34 -8.48
N GLN A 9 0.25 11.34 -9.30
CA GLN A 9 -0.35 10.09 -8.84
C GLN A 9 0.57 9.29 -7.91
N ASP A 10 1.87 9.24 -8.21
CA ASP A 10 2.84 8.60 -7.33
C ASP A 10 2.93 9.32 -5.98
N ILE A 11 2.90 10.66 -5.98
CA ILE A 11 2.91 11.47 -4.77
C ILE A 11 1.62 11.26 -3.95
N LEU A 12 0.47 11.23 -4.61
CA LEU A 12 -0.81 10.90 -3.96
C LEU A 12 -0.77 9.51 -3.30
N ASP A 13 -0.22 8.51 -3.99
CA ASP A 13 -0.07 7.16 -3.44
C ASP A 13 0.86 7.13 -2.22
N LEU A 14 1.92 7.95 -2.21
CA LEU A 14 2.79 8.13 -1.05
C LEU A 14 2.04 8.83 0.09
N ALA A 15 1.25 9.86 -0.20
CA ALA A 15 0.44 10.58 0.79
C ALA A 15 -0.55 9.65 1.49
N LEU A 16 -1.27 8.84 0.71
CA LEU A 16 -2.25 7.88 1.21
C LEU A 16 -1.63 6.84 2.15
N ARG A 17 -0.35 6.49 1.98
CA ARG A 17 0.40 5.56 2.84
C ARG A 17 1.07 6.23 4.03
N SER A 18 1.05 7.57 4.09
CA SER A 18 1.70 8.34 5.14
C SER A 18 0.80 8.49 6.36
N THR A 19 1.41 8.58 7.54
CA THR A 19 0.77 9.21 8.70
C THR A 19 0.80 10.72 8.51
N VAL A 20 -0.24 11.41 8.95
CA VAL A 20 -0.38 12.86 8.75
C VAL A 20 0.04 13.61 10.00
N ASN A 21 0.88 14.63 9.84
CA ASN A 21 1.14 15.60 10.90
C ASN A 21 -0.03 16.59 10.99
N THR A 22 -0.91 16.37 11.96
CA THR A 22 -2.13 17.17 12.14
C THR A 22 -1.87 18.60 12.60
N ASP A 23 -0.66 18.92 13.08
CA ASP A 23 -0.28 20.29 13.42
C ASP A 23 0.04 21.14 12.17
N VAL A 24 0.40 20.47 11.07
CA VAL A 24 0.73 21.10 9.79
C VAL A 24 -0.45 21.03 8.82
N HIS A 25 -1.01 19.83 8.66
CA HIS A 25 -2.06 19.53 7.68
C HIS A 25 -3.45 19.51 8.33
N VAL A 26 -3.79 20.59 9.02
CA VAL A 26 -5.01 20.72 9.85
C VAL A 26 -6.28 20.51 9.01
N ALA A 27 -6.31 21.06 7.79
CA ALA A 27 -7.47 20.97 6.90
C ALA A 27 -7.86 19.52 6.60
N VAL A 28 -6.88 18.65 6.36
CA VAL A 28 -7.10 17.23 6.08
C VAL A 28 -7.69 16.51 7.30
N SER A 29 -7.19 16.79 8.50
CA SER A 29 -7.74 16.18 9.72
C SER A 29 -9.15 16.68 10.05
N ASP A 30 -9.42 17.96 9.85
CA ASP A 30 -10.74 18.56 10.13
C ASP A 30 -11.83 18.03 9.18
N HIS A 31 -11.45 17.72 7.93
CA HIS A 31 -12.37 17.19 6.92
C HIS A 31 -12.51 15.67 6.94
N VAL A 32 -11.84 14.93 7.83
CA VAL A 32 -11.83 13.46 7.79
C VAL A 32 -13.23 12.83 7.85
N VAL A 33 -14.14 13.41 8.65
CA VAL A 33 -15.51 12.92 8.77
C VAL A 33 -16.29 13.16 7.48
N ALA A 34 -16.13 14.33 6.86
CA ALA A 34 -16.71 14.65 5.57
C ALA A 34 -16.17 13.73 4.46
N LEU A 35 -14.85 13.51 4.43
CA LEU A 35 -14.19 12.58 3.52
C LEU A 35 -14.74 11.15 3.63
N ARG A 36 -14.89 10.62 4.86
CA ARG A 36 -15.49 9.31 5.11
C ARG A 36 -16.93 9.21 4.60
N ALA A 37 -17.74 10.26 4.83
CA ALA A 37 -19.11 10.31 4.36
C ALA A 37 -19.17 10.34 2.83
N SER A 38 -18.45 11.27 2.20
CA SER A 38 -18.39 11.42 0.75
C SER A 38 -17.86 10.16 0.05
N LEU A 39 -16.85 9.49 0.62
CA LEU A 39 -16.37 8.21 0.08
C LEU A 39 -17.46 7.14 0.10
N ARG A 40 -18.18 6.98 1.22
CA ARG A 40 -19.25 5.98 1.32
C ARG A 40 -20.38 6.26 0.36
N ASP A 41 -20.78 7.52 0.21
CA ASP A 41 -21.85 7.91 -0.72
C ASP A 41 -21.41 7.70 -2.17
N ARG A 42 -20.18 8.10 -2.52
CA ARG A 42 -19.61 7.89 -3.86
C ARG A 42 -19.51 6.41 -4.22
N LEU A 43 -19.03 5.57 -3.30
CA LEU A 43 -18.98 4.12 -3.51
C LEU A 43 -20.37 3.52 -3.68
N ARG A 44 -21.38 3.98 -2.93
CA ARG A 44 -22.77 3.53 -3.08
C ARG A 44 -23.33 3.91 -4.45
N ASP A 45 -23.10 5.14 -4.90
CA ASP A 45 -23.60 5.66 -6.19
C ASP A 45 -23.01 4.90 -7.38
N GLU A 46 -21.78 4.40 -7.25
CA GLU A 46 -21.13 3.55 -8.25
C GLU A 46 -21.47 2.07 -8.15
N GLY A 47 -22.32 1.65 -7.20
CA GLY A 47 -22.65 0.25 -6.95
C GLY A 47 -21.47 -0.55 -6.38
N LEU A 48 -20.58 0.11 -5.66
CA LEU A 48 -19.33 -0.40 -5.08
C LEU A 48 -19.36 -0.42 -3.55
N ASP A 49 -20.53 -0.38 -2.93
CA ASP A 49 -20.71 -0.35 -1.47
C ASP A 49 -20.11 -1.59 -0.77
N GLY A 50 -20.00 -2.72 -1.47
CA GLY A 50 -19.34 -3.93 -0.98
C GLY A 50 -17.80 -3.93 -1.04
N ILE A 51 -17.17 -2.88 -1.59
CA ILE A 51 -15.70 -2.83 -1.70
C ILE A 51 -15.05 -2.56 -0.35
N VAL A 52 -15.64 -1.70 0.46
CA VAL A 52 -15.09 -1.32 1.76
C VAL A 52 -16.00 -1.86 2.84
N VAL A 53 -15.47 -2.77 3.66
CA VAL A 53 -16.16 -3.22 4.88
C VAL A 53 -15.79 -2.24 6.00
N PRO A 54 -16.74 -1.44 6.51
CA PRO A 54 -16.46 -0.41 7.49
C PRO A 54 -16.06 -1.01 8.84
N PHE A 55 -15.29 -0.24 9.62
CA PHE A 55 -15.10 -0.56 11.03
C PHE A 55 -16.36 -0.16 11.82
N ASP A 56 -16.82 -1.09 12.64
CA ASP A 56 -17.89 -0.91 13.61
C ASP A 56 -17.38 -1.44 14.95
N PHE A 57 -17.51 -0.63 16.01
CA PHE A 57 -17.04 -1.01 17.34
C PHE A 57 -17.78 -2.24 17.87
N ASP A 58 -19.06 -2.39 17.50
CA ASP A 58 -19.96 -3.42 17.99
C ASP A 58 -20.03 -4.65 17.09
N ALA A 59 -19.31 -4.66 15.96
CA ALA A 59 -19.28 -5.78 15.02
C ALA A 59 -17.86 -6.24 14.66
N TYR A 60 -17.75 -7.48 14.20
CA TYR A 60 -16.52 -8.05 13.67
C TYR A 60 -16.36 -7.65 12.20
N ASN A 61 -15.17 -7.15 11.82
CA ASN A 61 -14.83 -6.87 10.44
C ASN A 61 -14.11 -8.05 9.81
N ALA A 62 -14.78 -8.76 8.90
CA ALA A 62 -14.25 -9.98 8.26
C ALA A 62 -13.04 -9.76 7.34
N GLN A 63 -12.80 -8.52 6.91
CA GLN A 63 -11.66 -8.15 6.06
C GLN A 63 -10.47 -7.65 6.88
N ALA A 64 -10.64 -7.44 8.18
CA ALA A 64 -9.59 -7.07 9.11
C ALA A 64 -8.98 -8.31 9.77
N THR A 65 -7.75 -8.17 10.26
CA THR A 65 -7.11 -9.21 11.07
C THR A 65 -7.83 -9.43 12.39
N VAL A 66 -7.66 -10.61 13.00
CA VAL A 66 -8.13 -10.86 14.37
C VAL A 66 -7.52 -9.85 15.34
N GLY A 67 -6.26 -9.47 15.16
CA GLY A 67 -5.57 -8.48 15.98
C GLY A 67 -6.21 -7.09 15.89
N GLU A 68 -6.53 -6.62 14.67
CA GLU A 68 -7.26 -5.35 14.48
C GLU A 68 -8.66 -5.41 15.08
N ASN A 69 -9.33 -6.55 14.96
CA ASN A 69 -10.63 -6.76 15.60
C ASN A 69 -10.53 -6.82 17.14
N LEU A 70 -9.44 -7.27 17.73
CA LEU A 70 -9.28 -7.23 19.19
C LEU A 70 -8.92 -5.82 19.68
N LEU A 71 -7.99 -5.17 18.98
CA LEU A 71 -7.44 -3.88 19.39
C LEU A 71 -8.40 -2.71 19.11
N PHE A 72 -9.06 -2.71 17.95
CA PHE A 72 -9.91 -1.63 17.45
C PHE A 72 -9.25 -0.24 17.58
N GLY A 73 -8.04 -0.15 17.06
CA GLY A 73 -7.22 1.04 17.14
C GLY A 73 -5.83 0.81 16.56
N THR A 74 -5.02 1.85 16.61
CA THR A 74 -3.62 1.85 16.19
C THR A 74 -2.69 2.05 17.37
N MET A 75 -1.42 1.67 17.19
CA MET A 75 -0.39 1.92 18.19
C MET A 75 0.38 3.19 17.80
N LYS A 76 0.54 4.13 18.73
CA LYS A 76 1.18 5.43 18.46
C LYS A 76 2.66 5.35 18.07
N ARG A 77 3.32 4.19 18.23
CA ARG A 77 4.74 3.97 17.92
C ARG A 77 5.01 2.51 17.54
N PRO A 78 6.07 2.22 16.75
CA PRO A 78 6.54 0.85 16.48
C PRO A 78 7.17 0.16 17.70
N LEU A 79 7.10 0.75 18.90
CA LEU A 79 7.65 0.17 20.14
C LEU A 79 6.93 -1.09 20.60
N MET A 80 5.72 -1.35 20.08
CA MET A 80 4.95 -2.56 20.38
C MET A 80 4.67 -3.34 19.10
N THR A 81 4.98 -4.63 19.13
CA THR A 81 4.65 -5.59 18.07
C THR A 81 3.51 -6.47 18.57
N ASN A 82 2.80 -7.15 17.66
CA ASN A 82 1.79 -8.16 18.02
C ASN A 82 2.33 -9.19 19.02
N ARG A 83 3.65 -9.48 18.98
CA ARG A 83 4.35 -10.33 19.95
C ARG A 83 4.35 -9.75 21.36
N ARG A 84 4.63 -8.44 21.51
CA ARG A 84 4.62 -7.76 22.82
C ARG A 84 3.20 -7.59 23.34
N LEU A 85 2.23 -7.33 22.46
CA LEU A 85 0.81 -7.22 22.81
C LEU A 85 0.28 -8.54 23.38
N ALA A 86 0.49 -9.66 22.68
CA ALA A 86 0.04 -10.98 23.11
C ALA A 86 0.69 -11.45 24.43
N ALA A 87 1.93 -11.00 24.70
CA ALA A 87 2.66 -11.34 25.91
C ALA A 87 2.32 -10.44 27.10
N HIS A 88 1.57 -9.35 26.90
CA HIS A 88 1.28 -8.38 27.96
C HIS A 88 0.36 -8.99 29.03
N PRO A 89 0.64 -8.82 30.34
CA PRO A 89 -0.14 -9.43 31.42
C PRO A 89 -1.64 -9.12 31.37
N TYR A 90 -1.99 -7.88 31.01
CA TYR A 90 -3.38 -7.46 30.86
C TYR A 90 -4.11 -8.23 29.75
N PHE A 91 -3.49 -8.41 28.58
CA PHE A 91 -4.10 -9.18 27.48
C PHE A 91 -4.24 -10.66 27.86
N GLN A 92 -3.24 -11.23 28.56
CA GLN A 92 -3.35 -12.60 29.08
C GLN A 92 -4.48 -12.76 30.11
N GLN A 93 -4.75 -11.73 30.91
CA GLN A 93 -5.90 -11.73 31.83
C GLN A 93 -7.21 -11.60 31.07
N LEU A 94 -7.32 -10.61 30.18
CA LEU A 94 -8.49 -10.38 29.34
C LEU A 94 -8.88 -11.65 28.57
N PHE A 95 -7.93 -12.31 27.91
CA PHE A 95 -8.20 -13.54 27.17
C PHE A 95 -8.58 -14.71 28.06
N ARG A 96 -8.18 -14.72 29.34
CA ARG A 96 -8.61 -15.76 30.28
C ARG A 96 -10.04 -15.51 30.74
N GLU A 97 -10.37 -14.26 31.06
CA GLU A 97 -11.70 -13.86 31.52
C GLU A 97 -12.77 -14.00 30.43
N THR A 98 -12.41 -13.79 29.17
CA THR A 98 -13.33 -13.96 28.03
C THR A 98 -13.35 -15.37 27.44
N GLY A 99 -12.49 -16.28 27.93
CA GLY A 99 -12.32 -17.63 27.35
C GLY A 99 -11.56 -17.67 26.02
N LEU A 100 -11.12 -16.54 25.48
CA LEU A 100 -10.38 -16.47 24.22
C LEU A 100 -9.01 -17.16 24.25
N SER A 101 -8.42 -17.38 25.43
CA SER A 101 -7.09 -17.99 25.54
C SER A 101 -7.03 -19.37 24.88
N THR A 102 -8.03 -20.21 25.13
CA THR A 102 -8.11 -21.56 24.56
C THR A 102 -8.51 -21.51 23.09
N ASP A 103 -9.46 -20.65 22.73
CA ASP A 103 -9.97 -20.52 21.37
C ASP A 103 -8.88 -20.03 20.40
N LEU A 104 -8.15 -18.97 20.78
CA LEU A 104 -7.04 -18.42 19.98
C LEU A 104 -5.83 -19.36 19.94
N TYR A 105 -5.62 -20.17 20.98
CA TYR A 105 -4.56 -21.18 20.98
C TYR A 105 -4.88 -22.33 20.03
N ALA A 106 -6.11 -22.86 20.06
CA ALA A 106 -6.57 -23.87 19.12
C ALA A 106 -6.48 -23.37 17.67
N MET A 107 -6.98 -22.16 17.42
CA MET A 107 -6.86 -21.47 16.13
C MET A 107 -5.39 -21.34 15.70
N GLY A 108 -4.50 -20.95 16.61
CA GLY A 108 -3.07 -20.82 16.32
C GLY A 108 -2.40 -22.15 15.97
N LEU A 109 -2.79 -23.25 16.63
CA LEU A 109 -2.30 -24.59 16.30
C LEU A 109 -2.73 -24.99 14.89
N GLU A 110 -4.01 -24.83 14.55
CA GLU A 110 -4.51 -25.15 13.21
C GLU A 110 -3.86 -24.29 12.12
N ILE A 111 -3.59 -23.01 12.38
CA ILE A 111 -2.83 -22.15 11.46
C ILE A 111 -1.40 -22.70 11.27
N ALA A 112 -0.73 -23.06 12.36
CA ALA A 112 0.63 -23.59 12.30
C ALA A 112 0.68 -24.91 11.54
N GLU A 113 -0.25 -25.82 11.79
CA GLU A 113 -0.34 -27.13 11.14
C GLU A 113 -0.54 -26.98 9.63
N ASN A 114 -1.57 -26.24 9.22
CA ASN A 114 -1.85 -25.98 7.80
C ASN A 114 -0.67 -25.30 7.10
N ALA A 115 -0.03 -24.33 7.76
CA ALA A 115 1.07 -23.61 7.16
C ALA A 115 2.37 -24.43 7.08
N VAL A 116 2.70 -25.24 8.09
CA VAL A 116 3.85 -26.15 8.00
C VAL A 116 3.60 -27.20 6.92
N GLU A 117 2.40 -27.80 6.88
CA GLU A 117 2.04 -28.79 5.86
C GLU A 117 2.20 -28.23 4.44
N LEU A 118 1.64 -27.05 4.17
CA LEU A 118 1.65 -26.44 2.83
C LEU A 118 3.02 -25.91 2.38
N PHE A 119 3.91 -25.54 3.32
CA PHE A 119 5.12 -24.77 2.99
C PHE A 119 6.45 -25.46 3.33
N HIS A 120 6.46 -26.59 4.05
CA HIS A 120 7.72 -27.20 4.52
C HIS A 120 8.69 -27.60 3.40
N ASP A 121 8.18 -27.97 2.22
CA ASP A 121 8.99 -28.39 1.06
C ASP A 121 9.37 -27.22 0.13
N LEU A 122 8.91 -25.99 0.42
CA LEU A 122 9.16 -24.83 -0.43
C LEU A 122 10.47 -24.13 -0.07
N PRO A 123 11.23 -23.64 -1.06
CA PRO A 123 12.45 -22.89 -0.78
C PRO A 123 12.11 -21.52 -0.15
N PRO A 124 13.01 -20.93 0.67
CA PRO A 124 12.70 -19.71 1.42
C PRO A 124 12.35 -18.47 0.58
N ASP A 125 12.81 -18.42 -0.68
CA ASP A 125 12.54 -17.36 -1.64
C ASP A 125 11.24 -17.59 -2.44
N HIS A 126 10.50 -18.66 -2.15
CA HIS A 126 9.29 -19.00 -2.88
C HIS A 126 8.23 -17.88 -2.75
N PRO A 127 7.61 -17.43 -3.87
CA PRO A 127 6.64 -16.32 -3.86
C PRO A 127 5.44 -16.51 -2.92
N PHE A 128 5.05 -17.75 -2.62
CA PHE A 128 3.93 -18.01 -1.71
C PHE A 128 4.19 -17.53 -0.27
N PHE A 129 5.44 -17.45 0.18
CA PHE A 129 5.74 -16.86 1.49
C PHE A 129 5.37 -15.38 1.56
N GLN A 130 5.29 -14.67 0.43
CA GLN A 130 4.81 -13.29 0.38
C GLN A 130 3.30 -13.19 0.64
N GLN A 131 2.56 -14.30 0.50
CA GLN A 131 1.13 -14.36 0.77
C GLN A 131 0.82 -14.58 2.26
N LEU A 132 1.76 -15.16 3.02
CA LEU A 132 1.65 -15.35 4.47
C LEU A 132 1.93 -14.05 5.20
N THR A 133 1.04 -13.69 6.12
CA THR A 133 1.18 -12.48 6.97
C THR A 133 1.57 -12.81 8.41
N PHE A 134 1.41 -14.07 8.81
CA PHE A 134 1.59 -14.53 10.18
C PHE A 134 2.93 -15.27 10.41
N MET A 135 3.63 -15.66 9.35
CA MET A 135 4.93 -16.35 9.44
C MET A 135 5.82 -16.10 8.22
N THR A 136 7.13 -16.21 8.44
CA THR A 136 8.17 -16.18 7.41
C THR A 136 8.68 -17.59 7.10
N ALA A 137 9.45 -17.75 6.02
CA ALA A 137 10.09 -19.03 5.71
C ALA A 137 11.00 -19.53 6.84
N ASP A 138 11.72 -18.62 7.50
CA ASP A 138 12.61 -18.95 8.62
C ASP A 138 11.86 -19.40 9.88
N ASP A 139 10.57 -19.05 10.00
CA ASP A 139 9.74 -19.49 11.13
C ASP A 139 9.26 -20.95 10.96
N ILE A 140 9.21 -21.48 9.73
CA ILE A 140 8.63 -22.82 9.45
C ILE A 140 9.32 -23.93 10.25
N PRO A 141 10.66 -24.07 10.28
CA PRO A 141 11.31 -25.14 11.05
C PRO A 141 11.05 -25.00 12.56
N THR A 142 10.95 -23.77 13.04
CA THR A 142 10.66 -23.47 14.45
C THR A 142 9.25 -23.93 14.83
N TYR A 143 8.25 -23.62 14.00
CA TYR A 143 6.88 -24.07 14.23
C TYR A 143 6.72 -25.57 14.01
N GLN A 144 7.45 -26.18 13.07
CA GLN A 144 7.46 -27.63 12.90
C GLN A 144 7.96 -28.35 14.16
N ALA A 145 9.07 -27.90 14.75
CA ALA A 145 9.59 -28.46 16.00
C ALA A 145 8.62 -28.22 17.17
N LEU A 146 7.99 -27.03 17.21
CA LEU A 146 7.00 -26.70 18.23
C LEU A 146 5.77 -27.61 18.13
N LEU A 147 5.24 -27.83 16.92
CA LEU A 147 4.11 -28.74 16.67
C LEU A 147 4.44 -30.18 17.08
N GLN A 148 5.63 -30.69 16.72
CA GLN A 148 6.08 -32.02 17.16
C GLN A 148 6.13 -32.15 18.69
N LYS A 149 6.48 -31.08 19.40
CA LYS A 149 6.48 -31.05 20.86
C LYS A 149 5.06 -30.94 21.45
N LEU A 150 4.17 -30.23 20.77
CA LEU A 150 2.80 -29.93 21.19
C LEU A 150 1.77 -30.95 20.70
N GLN A 151 2.17 -31.97 19.93
CA GLN A 151 1.38 -32.98 19.18
C GLN A 151 0.29 -33.76 19.95
N SER A 152 -0.01 -33.40 21.20
CA SER A 152 -1.16 -33.85 22.02
C SER A 152 -1.44 -32.94 23.23
N ARG A 153 -0.79 -31.78 23.33
CA ARG A 153 -0.81 -30.93 24.53
C ARG A 153 -2.02 -30.02 24.50
N ARG A 154 -2.90 -30.16 25.50
CA ARG A 154 -3.97 -29.19 25.74
C ARG A 154 -3.33 -27.86 26.09
N PHE A 155 -4.10 -26.78 25.99
CA PHE A 155 -3.66 -25.44 26.38
C PHE A 155 -2.89 -25.46 27.71
N GLU A 156 -3.41 -26.18 28.71
CA GLU A 156 -2.86 -26.36 30.06
C GLU A 156 -1.45 -26.96 30.11
N ASP A 157 -1.07 -27.77 29.12
CA ASP A 157 0.19 -28.53 29.10
C ASP A 157 1.34 -27.78 28.41
N ALA A 158 1.03 -26.67 27.72
CA ALA A 158 2.02 -25.79 27.07
C ALA A 158 2.57 -24.73 28.04
N THR A 159 3.85 -24.36 27.89
CA THR A 159 4.42 -23.26 28.68
C THR A 159 3.82 -21.91 28.27
N PRO A 160 3.88 -20.86 29.12
CA PRO A 160 3.40 -19.53 28.76
C PRO A 160 4.00 -18.98 27.45
N GLU A 161 5.28 -19.24 27.20
CA GLU A 161 6.00 -18.83 25.99
C GLU A 161 5.49 -19.56 24.75
N GLU A 162 5.27 -20.87 24.86
CA GLU A 162 4.71 -21.70 23.78
C GLU A 162 3.29 -21.24 23.43
N ARG A 163 2.44 -21.02 24.44
CA ARG A 163 1.08 -20.49 24.26
C ARG A 163 1.11 -19.14 23.54
N SER A 164 1.97 -18.23 23.98
CA SER A 164 2.10 -16.90 23.37
C SER A 164 2.57 -17.00 21.91
N ALA A 165 3.51 -17.88 21.58
CA ALA A 165 4.01 -18.08 20.23
C ALA A 165 2.93 -18.64 19.27
N ILE A 166 2.09 -19.56 19.75
CA ILE A 166 0.96 -20.13 19.00
C ILE A 166 -0.17 -19.10 18.84
N ILE A 167 -0.64 -18.49 19.92
CA ILE A 167 -1.72 -17.48 19.90
C ILE A 167 -1.35 -16.32 18.96
N ARG A 168 -0.09 -15.91 18.92
CA ARG A 168 0.38 -14.84 18.01
C ARG A 168 0.00 -15.08 16.55
N LEU A 169 -0.02 -16.32 16.08
CA LEU A 169 -0.38 -16.64 14.69
C LEU A 169 -1.81 -16.22 14.36
N SER A 170 -2.73 -16.37 15.32
CA SER A 170 -4.13 -15.97 15.16
C SER A 170 -4.27 -14.47 14.87
N PHE A 171 -3.42 -13.60 15.44
CA PHE A 171 -3.59 -12.15 15.36
C PHE A 171 -3.43 -11.58 13.95
N ALA A 172 -2.63 -12.22 13.08
CA ALA A 172 -2.48 -11.79 11.69
C ALA A 172 -3.43 -12.54 10.75
N TYR A 173 -4.28 -13.43 11.27
CA TYR A 173 -5.21 -14.21 10.47
C TYR A 173 -6.36 -13.37 9.91
N ILE A 174 -6.69 -13.59 8.63
CA ILE A 174 -7.82 -13.02 7.91
C ILE A 174 -8.49 -14.15 7.11
N GLU A 175 -9.74 -14.49 7.44
CA GLU A 175 -10.43 -15.66 6.86
C GLU A 175 -10.60 -15.57 5.34
N PRO A 176 -11.10 -14.47 4.73
CA PRO A 176 -11.21 -14.37 3.27
C PRO A 176 -9.90 -14.55 2.50
N ARG A 177 -8.76 -14.24 3.15
CA ARG A 177 -7.42 -14.33 2.57
C ARG A 177 -6.82 -15.73 2.73
N HIS A 178 -6.88 -16.32 3.92
CA HIS A 178 -6.20 -17.58 4.23
C HIS A 178 -7.10 -18.82 4.07
N ARG A 179 -8.42 -18.68 4.28
CA ARG A 179 -9.46 -19.70 3.99
C ARG A 179 -9.25 -21.04 4.68
N PHE A 180 -8.94 -21.01 5.98
CA PHE A 180 -8.80 -22.22 6.80
C PHE A 180 -10.11 -22.62 7.50
N GLY A 181 -11.14 -21.76 7.47
CA GLY A 181 -12.45 -22.04 8.07
C GLY A 181 -12.45 -21.97 9.60
N LEU A 182 -11.61 -21.12 10.19
CA LEU A 182 -11.32 -21.12 11.63
C LEU A 182 -12.19 -20.15 12.42
N LEU A 183 -12.77 -19.14 11.76
CA LEU A 183 -13.58 -18.13 12.43
C LEU A 183 -15.07 -18.51 12.46
N THR A 184 -15.55 -18.94 13.62
CA THR A 184 -16.99 -19.15 13.89
C THR A 184 -17.66 -17.85 14.35
N ASN A 185 -18.99 -17.77 14.22
CA ASN A 185 -19.76 -16.63 14.75
C ASN A 185 -19.55 -16.44 16.27
N GLU A 186 -19.50 -17.54 17.03
CA GLU A 186 -19.24 -17.50 18.47
C GLU A 186 -17.87 -16.90 18.78
N LEU A 187 -16.82 -17.30 18.05
CA LEU A 187 -15.48 -16.77 18.25
C LEU A 187 -15.41 -15.28 17.88
N MET A 188 -16.05 -14.87 16.78
CA MET A 188 -16.15 -13.47 16.38
C MET A 188 -16.85 -12.62 17.45
N ASP A 189 -17.96 -13.11 18.02
CA ASP A 189 -18.68 -12.43 19.09
C ASP A 189 -17.84 -12.32 20.38
N LYS A 190 -17.09 -13.37 20.74
CA LYS A 190 -16.14 -13.33 21.88
C LYS A 190 -15.03 -12.31 21.66
N ILE A 191 -14.48 -12.20 20.45
CA ILE A 191 -13.47 -11.21 20.08
C ILE A 191 -14.03 -9.78 20.26
N VAL A 192 -15.24 -9.53 19.77
CA VAL A 192 -15.92 -8.24 19.93
C VAL A 192 -16.21 -7.94 21.40
N SER A 193 -16.63 -8.93 22.18
CA SER A 193 -16.84 -8.78 23.63
C SER A 193 -15.55 -8.43 24.37
N ALA A 194 -14.44 -9.12 24.04
CA ALA A 194 -13.13 -8.83 24.60
C ALA A 194 -12.63 -7.42 24.25
N ARG A 195 -12.86 -6.94 23.02
CA ARG A 195 -12.59 -5.55 22.62
C ARG A 195 -13.35 -4.55 23.50
N LYS A 196 -14.64 -4.80 23.79
CA LYS A 196 -15.44 -3.92 24.65
C LYS A 196 -14.88 -3.87 26.07
N GLN A 197 -14.53 -5.03 26.64
CA GLN A 197 -13.90 -5.10 27.96
C GLN A 197 -12.53 -4.43 28.00
N PHE A 198 -11.74 -4.61 26.94
CA PHE A 198 -10.44 -3.98 26.75
C PHE A 198 -10.54 -2.45 26.82
N HIS A 199 -11.40 -1.83 26.01
CA HIS A 199 -11.56 -0.38 26.01
C HIS A 199 -12.27 0.18 27.25
N ALA A 200 -13.06 -0.63 27.96
CA ALA A 200 -13.68 -0.23 29.21
C ALA A 200 -12.71 -0.18 30.39
N HIS A 201 -11.65 -1.01 30.39
CA HIS A 201 -10.74 -1.16 31.52
C HIS A 201 -9.26 -1.05 31.11
N ILE A 202 -8.98 -0.32 30.03
CA ILE A 202 -7.62 -0.19 29.51
C ILE A 202 -6.68 0.42 30.58
N PRO A 203 -5.59 -0.27 30.94
CA PRO A 203 -4.58 0.27 31.85
C PRO A 203 -3.94 1.56 31.32
N GLY A 204 -3.51 2.46 32.21
CA GLY A 204 -2.95 3.76 31.82
C GLY A 204 -1.73 3.66 30.89
N ASP A 205 -0.85 2.70 31.12
CA ASP A 205 0.32 2.42 30.27
C ASP A 205 -0.08 1.99 28.85
N LEU A 206 -1.17 1.23 28.70
CA LEU A 206 -1.72 0.85 27.39
C LEU A 206 -2.53 1.98 26.75
N ALA A 207 -3.28 2.77 27.54
CA ALA A 207 -4.07 3.90 27.06
C ALA A 207 -3.21 5.02 26.47
N GLU A 208 -1.98 5.21 26.98
CA GLU A 208 -1.03 6.16 26.40
C GLU A 208 -0.52 5.69 25.03
N LEU A 209 -0.39 4.38 24.83
CA LEU A 209 0.21 3.76 23.64
C LEU A 209 -0.80 3.45 22.52
N ILE A 210 -2.06 3.19 22.88
CA ILE A 210 -3.09 2.74 21.96
C ILE A 210 -4.05 3.89 21.69
N GLU A 211 -4.26 4.16 20.41
CA GLU A 211 -5.20 5.14 19.92
C GLU A 211 -6.40 4.40 19.35
N ARG A 212 -7.54 4.49 20.05
CA ARG A 212 -8.78 3.84 19.63
C ARG A 212 -9.27 4.46 18.33
N TYR A 213 -9.78 3.62 17.42
CA TYR A 213 -10.50 4.12 16.26
C TYR A 213 -11.81 4.82 16.66
N ASP A 214 -12.02 6.00 16.11
CA ASP A 214 -13.20 6.83 16.34
C ASP A 214 -13.71 7.34 15.00
N ALA A 215 -14.99 7.05 14.70
CA ALA A 215 -15.62 7.41 13.44
C ALA A 215 -15.74 8.94 13.25
N GLU A 216 -15.66 9.70 14.34
CA GLU A 216 -15.81 11.16 14.35
C GLU A 216 -14.46 11.89 14.49
N ARG A 217 -13.33 11.16 14.54
CA ARG A 217 -12.01 11.77 14.73
C ARG A 217 -10.96 11.21 13.78
N PHE A 218 -9.97 12.05 13.50
CA PHE A 218 -8.74 11.63 12.84
C PHE A 218 -7.90 10.80 13.81
N THR A 219 -7.22 9.78 13.30
CA THR A 219 -6.29 8.91 14.02
C THR A 219 -4.87 9.18 13.50
N PRO A 220 -4.08 10.06 14.16
CA PRO A 220 -2.72 10.43 13.75
C PRO A 220 -1.77 9.26 13.50
N SER A 221 -1.94 8.17 14.25
CA SER A 221 -1.10 6.98 14.12
C SER A 221 -1.53 6.02 12.99
N ALA A 222 -2.65 6.29 12.32
CA ALA A 222 -3.10 5.57 11.14
C ALA A 222 -2.69 6.30 9.86
N SER A 223 -2.62 5.57 8.73
CA SER A 223 -2.34 6.20 7.44
C SER A 223 -3.50 7.12 7.00
N LEU A 224 -3.25 8.05 6.09
CA LEU A 224 -4.31 8.86 5.49
C LEU A 224 -5.38 7.98 4.84
N MET A 225 -4.97 6.93 4.12
CA MET A 225 -5.87 5.93 3.54
C MET A 225 -6.75 5.27 4.61
N ASP A 226 -6.16 4.80 5.72
CA ASP A 226 -6.92 4.16 6.80
C ASP A 226 -7.91 5.13 7.45
N ASN A 227 -7.50 6.39 7.62
CA ASN A 227 -8.35 7.44 8.15
C ASN A 227 -9.56 7.70 7.27
N VAL A 228 -9.38 7.80 5.95
CA VAL A 228 -10.48 8.08 5.02
C VAL A 228 -11.36 6.85 4.78
N LEU A 229 -10.76 5.65 4.66
CA LEU A 229 -11.52 4.40 4.51
C LEU A 229 -12.37 4.10 5.74
N PHE A 230 -11.79 4.28 6.94
CA PHE A 230 -12.36 3.81 8.20
C PHE A 230 -12.93 2.38 8.10
N GLY A 231 -12.11 1.49 7.53
CA GLY A 231 -12.52 0.13 7.18
C GLY A 231 -11.42 -0.64 6.45
N ARG A 232 -11.79 -1.76 5.86
CA ARG A 232 -10.88 -2.64 5.10
C ARG A 232 -11.46 -2.97 3.74
N ILE A 233 -10.59 -2.97 2.74
CA ILE A 233 -10.95 -3.31 1.36
C ILE A 233 -11.20 -4.82 1.28
N ALA A 234 -12.28 -5.22 0.64
CA ALA A 234 -12.65 -6.63 0.47
C ALA A 234 -11.65 -7.36 -0.44
N TYR A 235 -11.14 -8.52 0.00
CA TYR A 235 -10.15 -9.31 -0.75
C TYR A 235 -10.66 -9.90 -2.07
N GLN A 236 -11.98 -9.96 -2.26
CA GLN A 236 -12.61 -10.68 -3.38
C GLN A 236 -12.78 -9.83 -4.64
N GLN A 237 -12.45 -8.53 -4.61
CA GLN A 237 -12.57 -7.65 -5.76
C GLN A 237 -11.20 -7.27 -6.32
N ALA A 238 -10.94 -7.69 -7.56
CA ALA A 238 -9.81 -7.21 -8.33
C ALA A 238 -9.92 -5.69 -8.54
N ASP A 239 -8.78 -5.00 -8.57
CA ASP A 239 -8.65 -3.56 -8.82
C ASP A 239 -9.32 -2.62 -7.79
N ALA A 240 -9.94 -3.16 -6.74
CA ALA A 240 -10.60 -2.41 -5.69
C ALA A 240 -9.71 -1.30 -5.10
N SER A 241 -8.43 -1.63 -4.84
CA SER A 241 -7.48 -0.67 -4.29
C SER A 241 -7.15 0.46 -5.26
N GLU A 242 -7.06 0.19 -6.57
CA GLU A 242 -6.81 1.23 -7.58
C GLU A 242 -8.02 2.14 -7.75
N ARG A 243 -9.23 1.56 -7.80
CA ARG A 243 -10.48 2.32 -7.88
C ARG A 243 -10.67 3.23 -6.67
N ILE A 244 -10.45 2.72 -5.46
CA ILE A 244 -10.53 3.52 -4.22
C ILE A 244 -9.54 4.69 -4.28
N ARG A 245 -8.31 4.46 -4.73
CA ARG A 245 -7.31 5.53 -4.86
C ARG A 245 -7.76 6.61 -5.84
N ALA A 246 -8.35 6.22 -6.97
CA ALA A 246 -8.91 7.16 -7.95
C ALA A 246 -10.04 7.99 -7.33
N VAL A 247 -11.01 7.33 -6.68
CA VAL A 247 -12.12 8.02 -6.00
C VAL A 247 -11.62 8.97 -4.91
N MET A 248 -10.64 8.55 -4.10
CA MET A 248 -10.05 9.44 -3.09
C MET A 248 -9.39 10.67 -3.71
N GLY A 249 -8.67 10.50 -4.83
CA GLY A 249 -8.11 11.63 -5.57
C GLY A 249 -9.17 12.65 -6.01
N GLU A 250 -10.27 12.17 -6.59
CA GLU A 250 -11.42 13.02 -6.96
C GLU A 250 -12.05 13.72 -5.75
N LEU A 251 -12.16 13.04 -4.60
CA LEU A 251 -12.72 13.61 -3.38
C LEU A 251 -11.82 14.68 -2.75
N PHE A 252 -10.50 14.48 -2.78
CA PHE A 252 -9.57 15.49 -2.30
C PHE A 252 -9.63 16.75 -3.18
N ASP A 253 -9.75 16.60 -4.49
CA ASP A 253 -9.95 17.72 -5.42
C ASP A 253 -11.29 18.43 -5.16
N ALA A 254 -12.38 17.69 -5.03
CA ALA A 254 -13.71 18.24 -4.78
C ALA A 254 -13.84 18.99 -3.45
N LEU A 255 -12.99 18.70 -2.47
CA LEU A 255 -12.96 19.34 -1.16
C LEU A 255 -11.83 20.37 -1.00
N ASP A 256 -11.13 20.72 -2.09
CA ASP A 256 -9.99 21.66 -2.08
C ASP A 256 -8.86 21.23 -1.12
N LEU A 257 -8.66 19.91 -0.99
CA LEU A 257 -7.63 19.28 -0.15
C LEU A 257 -6.49 18.68 -0.98
N TYR A 258 -6.58 18.71 -2.31
CA TYR A 258 -5.64 18.01 -3.19
C TYR A 258 -4.19 18.48 -2.98
N ASP A 259 -3.98 19.79 -2.88
CA ASP A 259 -2.64 20.38 -2.66
C ASP A 259 -2.08 20.03 -1.27
N ASP A 260 -2.90 20.03 -0.22
CA ASP A 260 -2.50 19.59 1.12
C ASP A 260 -2.10 18.10 1.11
N VAL A 261 -2.87 17.26 0.40
CA VAL A 261 -2.57 15.83 0.27
C VAL A 261 -1.29 15.61 -0.53
N LEU A 262 -1.05 16.35 -1.60
CA LEU A 262 0.23 16.30 -2.32
C LEU A 262 1.40 16.73 -1.42
N SER A 263 1.20 17.75 -0.58
CA SER A 263 2.20 18.20 0.39
C SER A 263 2.57 17.08 1.38
N ILE A 264 1.59 16.36 1.92
CA ILE A 264 1.81 15.14 2.74
C ILE A 264 2.63 14.10 1.97
N GLY A 265 2.31 13.85 0.69
CA GLY A 265 3.04 12.90 -0.14
C GLY A 265 4.50 13.27 -0.39
N LEU A 266 4.80 14.58 -0.49
CA LEU A 266 6.15 15.09 -0.65
C LEU A 266 7.02 14.95 0.63
N GLU A 267 6.39 14.82 1.80
CA GLU A 267 7.06 14.57 3.08
C GLU A 267 7.44 13.10 3.29
N PHE A 268 6.97 12.19 2.43
CA PHE A 268 7.22 10.76 2.58
C PHE A 268 8.72 10.44 2.63
N ASP A 269 9.14 9.67 3.64
CA ASP A 269 10.53 9.24 3.77
C ASP A 269 10.90 8.21 2.70
N VAL A 270 11.51 8.70 1.62
CA VAL A 270 12.04 7.89 0.52
C VAL A 270 13.38 7.21 0.82
N GLY A 271 13.95 7.44 2.02
CA GLY A 271 15.25 6.96 2.45
C GLY A 271 16.43 7.61 1.74
N SER A 272 17.65 7.38 2.25
CA SER A 272 18.88 7.94 1.69
C SER A 272 19.03 7.62 0.20
N GLY A 273 19.27 8.64 -0.62
CA GLY A 273 19.37 8.49 -2.08
C GLY A 273 18.09 8.02 -2.77
N GLY A 274 16.93 8.14 -2.10
CA GLY A 274 15.64 7.69 -2.61
C GLY A 274 15.49 6.17 -2.64
N LYS A 275 16.26 5.40 -1.83
CA LYS A 275 16.32 3.93 -1.88
C LYS A 275 14.96 3.20 -1.79
N ARG A 276 13.90 3.84 -1.29
CA ARG A 276 12.55 3.27 -1.20
C ARG A 276 11.66 3.56 -2.43
N LEU A 277 12.10 4.41 -3.37
CA LEU A 277 11.38 4.66 -4.61
C LEU A 277 11.54 3.49 -5.58
N THR A 278 10.48 3.18 -6.32
CA THR A 278 10.57 2.24 -7.45
C THR A 278 11.47 2.81 -8.55
N MET A 279 11.96 1.97 -9.46
CA MET A 279 12.76 2.43 -10.60
C MET A 279 11.97 3.43 -11.46
N VAL A 280 10.67 3.16 -11.68
CA VAL A 280 9.73 4.05 -12.39
C VAL A 280 9.63 5.41 -11.71
N GLN A 281 9.40 5.43 -10.39
CA GLN A 281 9.30 6.68 -9.62
C GLN A 281 10.59 7.51 -9.68
N ARG A 282 11.75 6.87 -9.60
CA ARG A 282 13.05 7.56 -9.72
C ARG A 282 13.23 8.19 -11.10
N GLN A 283 12.85 7.49 -12.16
CA GLN A 283 12.93 8.02 -13.52
C GLN A 283 12.02 9.24 -13.70
N LYS A 284 10.76 9.15 -13.28
CA LYS A 284 9.83 10.29 -13.29
C LYS A 284 10.37 11.47 -12.47
N LEU A 285 10.89 11.21 -11.27
CA LEU A 285 11.44 12.25 -10.40
C LEU A 285 12.68 12.91 -10.99
N ASN A 286 13.60 12.15 -11.57
CA ASN A 286 14.79 12.68 -12.23
C ASN A 286 14.40 13.58 -13.42
N LEU A 287 13.38 13.18 -14.17
CA LEU A 287 12.86 13.97 -15.28
C LEU A 287 12.21 15.26 -14.78
N ALA A 288 11.35 15.20 -13.76
CA ALA A 288 10.77 16.39 -13.11
C ALA A 288 11.85 17.37 -12.64
N ARG A 289 12.90 16.86 -11.99
CA ARG A 289 14.06 17.66 -11.53
C ARG A 289 14.81 18.32 -12.68
N ALA A 290 14.92 17.66 -13.84
CA ALA A 290 15.53 18.25 -15.02
C ALA A 290 14.67 19.42 -15.54
N LEU A 291 13.36 19.21 -15.67
CA LEU A 291 12.41 20.23 -16.14
C LEU A 291 12.35 21.44 -15.22
N LEU A 292 12.47 21.24 -13.90
CA LEU A 292 12.50 22.33 -12.91
C LEU A 292 13.62 23.34 -13.13
N LYS A 293 14.68 22.97 -13.83
CA LYS A 293 15.80 23.87 -14.13
C LYS A 293 15.50 24.87 -15.25
N ARG A 294 14.42 24.69 -16.03
CA ARG A 294 14.07 25.54 -17.19
C ARG A 294 15.28 25.90 -18.06
N SER A 295 15.99 24.86 -18.53
CA SER A 295 17.25 25.03 -19.27
C SER A 295 17.00 25.32 -20.75
N ASP A 296 17.90 26.06 -21.41
CA ASP A 296 17.83 26.31 -22.85
C ASP A 296 18.05 25.04 -23.70
N TYR A 297 18.73 24.04 -23.11
CA TYR A 297 19.07 22.77 -23.74
C TYR A 297 18.72 21.59 -22.83
N PHE A 298 17.95 20.64 -23.35
CA PHE A 298 17.65 19.38 -22.70
C PHE A 298 18.25 18.21 -23.48
N ILE A 299 18.96 17.32 -22.79
CA ILE A 299 19.50 16.08 -23.37
C ILE A 299 18.96 14.90 -22.56
N PHE A 300 18.07 14.14 -23.17
CA PHE A 300 17.41 13.00 -22.56
C PHE A 300 17.91 11.69 -23.19
N ASN A 301 18.63 10.89 -22.40
CA ASN A 301 19.10 9.57 -22.85
C ASN A 301 18.22 8.46 -22.27
N ARG A 302 17.22 8.00 -23.03
CA ARG A 302 16.26 6.95 -22.62
C ARG A 302 15.73 7.17 -21.19
N PRO A 303 15.18 8.36 -20.88
CA PRO A 303 14.87 8.77 -19.50
C PRO A 303 13.78 7.93 -18.83
N LEU A 304 12.98 7.18 -19.60
CA LEU A 304 11.75 6.51 -19.16
C LEU A 304 11.77 4.99 -19.43
N SER A 305 12.97 4.40 -19.52
CA SER A 305 13.16 2.99 -19.92
C SER A 305 12.53 1.94 -18.98
N ALA A 306 12.13 2.31 -17.77
CA ALA A 306 11.48 1.40 -16.82
C ALA A 306 9.95 1.40 -16.92
N LEU A 307 9.37 2.26 -17.75
CA LEU A 307 7.92 2.41 -17.91
C LEU A 307 7.42 1.62 -19.12
N ASP A 308 6.13 1.30 -19.16
CA ASP A 308 5.52 0.72 -20.37
C ASP A 308 5.42 1.77 -21.49
N GLN A 309 5.33 1.30 -22.74
CA GLN A 309 5.36 2.15 -23.92
C GLN A 309 4.25 3.22 -23.93
N ARG A 310 3.05 2.88 -23.48
CA ARG A 310 1.91 3.83 -23.46
C ARG A 310 2.20 5.00 -22.52
N VAL A 311 2.73 4.72 -21.33
CA VAL A 311 3.07 5.76 -20.35
C VAL A 311 4.27 6.58 -20.82
N GLN A 312 5.28 5.95 -21.45
CA GLN A 312 6.39 6.67 -22.06
C GLN A 312 5.90 7.67 -23.10
N ASP A 313 5.06 7.22 -24.03
CA ASP A 313 4.52 8.05 -25.10
C ASP A 313 3.74 9.26 -24.55
N GLN A 314 2.94 9.03 -23.49
CA GLN A 314 2.18 10.11 -22.85
C GLN A 314 3.08 11.14 -22.15
N ILE A 315 4.08 10.68 -21.38
CA ILE A 315 4.99 11.59 -20.69
C ILE A 315 5.81 12.39 -21.70
N THR A 316 6.30 11.78 -22.77
CA THR A 316 7.03 12.50 -23.81
C THR A 316 6.18 13.60 -24.45
N ARG A 317 4.89 13.33 -24.76
CA ARG A 317 3.92 14.35 -25.20
C ARG A 317 3.77 15.48 -24.24
N ASN A 318 3.42 15.16 -23.00
CA ASN A 318 3.19 16.17 -21.98
C ASN A 318 4.43 17.06 -21.77
N ILE A 319 5.64 16.49 -21.80
CA ILE A 319 6.88 17.25 -21.61
C ILE A 319 7.15 18.21 -22.76
N ILE A 320 7.02 17.74 -24.00
CA ILE A 320 7.24 18.59 -25.18
C ILE A 320 6.23 19.73 -25.19
N GLU A 321 4.97 19.47 -24.84
CA GLU A 321 3.95 20.49 -24.69
C GLU A 321 4.28 21.46 -23.53
N ASP A 322 4.65 20.96 -22.36
CA ASP A 322 4.98 21.77 -21.16
C ASP A 322 6.19 22.69 -21.42
N LEU A 323 7.22 22.19 -22.10
CA LEU A 323 8.42 22.96 -22.47
C LEU A 323 8.16 23.99 -23.57
N HIS A 324 7.05 23.90 -24.29
CA HIS A 324 6.63 24.86 -25.30
C HIS A 324 5.56 25.85 -24.82
N LYS A 325 5.15 25.76 -23.55
CA LYS A 325 4.20 26.71 -22.95
C LYS A 325 4.78 28.13 -22.93
N GLU A 326 3.88 29.11 -22.94
CA GLU A 326 4.22 30.54 -22.84
C GLU A 326 5.21 31.06 -23.90
N GLY A 327 5.38 30.32 -25.00
CA GLY A 327 6.28 30.69 -26.10
C GLY A 327 7.75 30.29 -25.89
N GLU A 328 8.08 29.57 -24.82
CA GLU A 328 9.40 28.97 -24.64
C GLU A 328 9.65 27.92 -25.74
N ARG A 329 10.90 27.82 -26.23
CA ARG A 329 11.32 26.80 -27.23
C ARG A 329 12.75 26.35 -26.98
N PRO A 330 13.00 25.61 -25.88
CA PRO A 330 14.33 25.08 -25.62
C PRO A 330 14.70 24.02 -26.67
N ALA A 331 15.99 23.84 -26.90
CA ALA A 331 16.48 22.76 -27.76
C ALA A 331 16.39 21.42 -27.01
N ILE A 332 15.64 20.46 -27.56
CA ILE A 332 15.43 19.14 -26.97
C ILE A 332 16.13 18.08 -27.83
N ILE A 333 17.10 17.38 -27.24
CA ILE A 333 17.73 16.20 -27.82
C ILE A 333 17.24 14.98 -27.04
N TRP A 334 16.54 14.07 -27.71
CA TRP A 334 15.94 12.90 -27.07
C TRP A 334 16.35 11.60 -27.75
N VAL A 335 16.97 10.69 -27.00
CA VAL A 335 17.23 9.32 -27.43
C VAL A 335 15.96 8.50 -27.18
N LEU A 336 15.22 8.26 -28.26
CA LEU A 336 13.91 7.62 -28.20
C LEU A 336 14.04 6.11 -27.90
N SER A 337 13.12 5.62 -27.09
CA SER A 337 12.91 4.19 -26.81
C SER A 337 12.01 3.52 -27.84
N ASN A 338 11.25 4.32 -28.59
CA ASN A 338 10.28 3.90 -29.59
C ASN A 338 10.37 4.86 -30.79
N ALA A 339 10.55 4.33 -32.00
CA ALA A 339 10.71 5.14 -33.22
C ALA A 339 9.45 5.94 -33.58
N ARG A 340 8.26 5.49 -33.15
CA ARG A 340 6.99 6.21 -33.42
C ARG A 340 6.95 7.60 -32.80
N LEU A 341 7.60 7.79 -31.65
CA LEU A 341 7.67 9.10 -30.99
C LEU A 341 8.46 10.14 -31.78
N ALA A 342 9.21 9.73 -32.80
CA ALA A 342 9.97 10.63 -33.65
C ALA A 342 9.07 11.62 -34.41
N GLU A 343 7.77 11.32 -34.56
CA GLU A 343 6.78 12.23 -35.15
C GLU A 343 6.65 13.56 -34.40
N MET A 344 7.01 13.57 -33.11
CA MET A 344 6.90 14.75 -32.26
C MET A 344 8.11 15.71 -32.35
N PHE A 345 9.14 15.33 -33.09
CA PHE A 345 10.40 16.07 -33.15
C PHE A 345 10.60 16.66 -34.55
N ASP A 346 11.19 17.86 -34.60
CA ASP A 346 11.44 18.56 -35.87
C ASP A 346 12.46 17.83 -36.76
N ARG A 347 13.37 17.07 -36.14
CA ARG A 347 14.49 16.41 -36.83
C ARG A 347 14.84 15.07 -36.19
N ILE A 348 15.10 14.10 -37.04
CA ILE A 348 15.42 12.71 -36.69
C ILE A 348 16.84 12.42 -37.18
N LEU A 349 17.65 11.82 -36.31
CA LEU A 349 19.01 11.36 -36.62
C LEU A 349 19.11 9.87 -36.29
N LEU A 350 19.32 9.05 -37.31
CA LEU A 350 19.46 7.60 -37.15
C LEU A 350 20.95 7.21 -37.23
N PHE A 351 21.42 6.48 -36.23
CA PHE A 351 22.78 5.97 -36.18
C PHE A 351 22.82 4.45 -36.40
N ASP A 352 23.72 4.00 -37.27
CA ASP A 352 24.08 2.57 -37.43
C ASP A 352 25.58 2.40 -37.22
N ARG A 353 25.97 1.42 -36.40
CA ARG A 353 27.38 1.05 -36.13
C ARG A 353 28.32 2.25 -35.85
N GLY A 354 27.81 3.25 -35.14
CA GLY A 354 28.57 4.46 -34.74
C GLY A 354 28.65 5.56 -35.81
N GLY A 355 28.06 5.37 -36.98
CA GLY A 355 27.92 6.40 -38.02
C GLY A 355 26.48 6.92 -38.14
N LEU A 356 26.32 8.15 -38.64
CA LEU A 356 25.01 8.70 -39.01
C LEU A 356 24.55 8.05 -40.32
N ALA A 357 23.50 7.23 -40.25
CA ALA A 357 22.95 6.49 -41.39
C ALA A 357 21.92 7.33 -42.15
N GLU A 358 20.97 7.94 -41.43
CA GLU A 358 19.89 8.75 -42.01
C GLU A 358 19.65 10.01 -41.16
N ALA A 359 19.23 11.10 -41.81
CA ALA A 359 18.81 12.32 -41.15
C ALA A 359 17.73 13.02 -41.98
N GLY A 360 16.70 13.54 -41.32
CA GLY A 360 15.56 14.19 -41.99
C GLY A 360 14.44 14.52 -41.01
N ASN A 361 13.29 14.95 -41.51
CA ASN A 361 12.05 15.04 -40.72
C ASN A 361 11.21 13.74 -40.86
N TYR A 362 10.15 13.62 -40.04
CA TYR A 362 9.34 12.40 -40.00
C TYR A 362 8.68 12.04 -41.34
N PRO A 363 8.00 12.96 -42.06
CA PRO A 363 7.44 12.66 -43.38
C PRO A 363 8.50 12.15 -44.38
N GLU A 364 9.66 12.82 -44.45
CA GLU A 364 10.73 12.45 -45.37
C GLU A 364 11.31 11.06 -45.12
N LEU A 365 11.45 10.65 -43.85
CA LEU A 365 12.05 9.36 -43.51
C LEU A 365 11.04 8.21 -43.50
N SER A 366 9.77 8.47 -43.17
CA SER A 366 8.72 7.43 -43.12
C SER A 366 8.28 6.95 -44.50
N GLU A 367 8.35 7.82 -45.53
CA GLU A 367 8.02 7.46 -46.91
C GLU A 367 9.16 6.71 -47.63
N LYS A 368 10.41 6.95 -47.23
CA LYS A 368 11.57 6.24 -47.78
C LYS A 368 11.56 4.77 -47.36
N ASN A 369 11.88 3.88 -48.29
CA ASN A 369 12.18 2.48 -47.97
C ASN A 369 13.60 2.37 -47.37
N GLY A 370 13.80 2.99 -46.20
CA GLY A 370 15.05 3.03 -45.45
C GLY A 370 14.93 2.40 -44.07
N MET A 371 16.02 2.45 -43.30
CA MET A 371 16.12 1.83 -41.98
C MET A 371 15.11 2.41 -40.98
N PHE A 372 14.77 3.70 -41.10
CA PHE A 372 13.76 4.31 -40.24
C PHE A 372 12.38 3.66 -40.41
N LYS A 373 11.98 3.34 -41.65
CA LYS A 373 10.71 2.68 -41.94
C LYS A 373 10.65 1.25 -41.39
N GLU A 374 11.78 0.54 -41.40
CA GLU A 374 11.91 -0.77 -40.77
C GLU A 374 11.70 -0.70 -39.25
N LEU A 375 12.13 0.38 -38.59
CA LEU A 375 11.91 0.60 -37.15
C LEU A 375 10.47 0.99 -36.78
N LEU A 376 9.67 1.47 -37.74
CA LEU A 376 8.26 1.81 -37.52
C LEU A 376 7.32 0.59 -37.64
N SER A 377 7.79 -0.45 -38.35
CA SER A 377 7.08 -1.70 -38.61
C SER A 377 7.05 -2.57 -37.36
#